data_AF-A0A4U3ME69-F1
#
_entry.id   AF-A0A4U3ME69-F1
#
_cell.length_a   1.000
_cell.length_b   1.000
_cell.length_c   1.000
_cell.angle_alpha   90.00
_cell.angle_beta   90.00
_cell.angle_gamma   90.00
#
_symmetry.space_group_name_H-M   'P 1'
#
loop_
_entity.id
_entity.type
_entity.pdbx_description
1 polymer ?
#
loop_
_entity_poly.entity_id
_entity_poly.type
_entity_poly.pdbx_seq_one_letter_code
_entity_poly.pdbx_strand_id
1 'polypeptide(L)' 'MTLDYRKTFEIEIINEFQSAIHSKMLNYVLNNELDKSDSTNLQTNLLNQLSN' A
#
# COMPACT_ATOMS: atom_id res chain seq x y z
N MET A 1 0.99 19.25 -22.82
CA MET A 1 0.24 18.22 -22.08
C MET A 1 -0.91 18.92 -21.38
N THR A 2 -2.14 18.75 -21.84
CA THR A 2 -3.32 19.31 -21.17
C THR A 2 -3.64 18.43 -19.97
N LEU A 3 -3.65 19.00 -18.77
CA LEU A 3 -4.06 18.30 -17.56
C LEU A 3 -5.54 17.98 -17.67
N ASP A 4 -5.89 16.69 -17.63
CA ASP A 4 -7.28 16.25 -17.58
C ASP A 4 -7.70 16.16 -16.11
N TYR A 5 -8.49 17.14 -15.66
CA TYR A 5 -8.93 17.23 -14.27
C TYR A 5 -9.55 15.93 -13.75
N ARG A 6 -10.37 15.24 -14.55
CA ARG A 6 -11.03 14.00 -14.11
C ARG A 6 -10.00 12.90 -13.86
N LYS A 7 -9.04 12.75 -14.76
CA LYS A 7 -7.95 11.77 -14.59
C LYS A 7 -7.04 12.13 -13.43
N THR A 8 -6.72 13.41 -13.26
CA THR A 8 -5.90 13.86 -12.11
C THR A 8 -6.60 13.62 -10.79
N PHE A 9 -7.91 13.88 -10.71
CA PHE A 9 -8.71 13.58 -9.54
C PHE A 9 -8.78 12.07 -9.24
N GLU A 10 -9.02 11.24 -10.25
CA GLU A 10 -9.00 9.78 -10.07
C GLU A 10 -7.66 9.26 -9.55
N ILE A 11 -6.54 9.79 -10.07
CA ILE A 11 -5.19 9.44 -9.59
C ILE A 11 -4.99 9.84 -8.13
N GLU A 12 -5.45 11.04 -7.74
CA GLU A 12 -5.33 11.49 -6.35
C GLU A 12 -6.08 10.56 -5.39
N ILE A 13 -7.34 10.23 -5.70
CA ILE A 13 -8.14 9.29 -4.90
C ILE A 13 -7.44 7.93 -4.76
N ILE A 14 -6.87 7.41 -5.86
CA ILE A 14 -6.14 6.13 -5.83
C ILE A 14 -4.89 6.23 -4.95
N ASN A 15 -4.13 7.33 -5.05
CA ASN A 15 -2.91 7.53 -4.27
C ASN A 15 -3.20 7.62 -2.78
N GLU A 16 -4.23 8.37 -2.37
CA GLU A 16 -4.64 8.47 -0.97
C GLU A 16 -5.09 7.13 -0.41
N PHE A 17 -5.92 6.41 -1.17
CA PHE A 17 -6.40 5.09 -0.79
C PHE A 17 -5.24 4.08 -0.65
N GLN A 18 -4.35 4.02 -1.64
CA GLN A 18 -3.19 3.12 -1.64
C GLN A 18 -2.26 3.42 -0.46
N SER A 19 -2.00 4.71 -0.17
CA SER A 19 -1.18 5.12 0.97
C SER A 19 -1.80 4.69 2.31
N ALA A 20 -3.11 4.86 2.48
CA ALA A 20 -3.81 4.47 3.70
C ALA A 20 -3.77 2.96 3.94
N ILE A 21 -4.01 2.17 2.89
CA ILE A 21 -3.99 0.70 2.96
C ILE A 21 -2.57 0.19 3.24
N HIS A 22 -1.58 0.70 2.51
CA HIS A 22 -0.17 0.34 2.71
C HIS A 22 0.30 0.63 4.14
N SER A 23 0.02 1.84 4.63
CA SER A 23 0.42 2.27 5.98
C SER A 23 -0.22 1.41 7.08
N LYS A 24 -1.50 1.06 6.92
CA LYS A 24 -2.20 0.17 7.87
C LYS A 24 -1.55 -1.21 7.90
N MET A 25 -1.22 -1.76 6.72
CA MET A 25 -0.62 -3.09 6.62
C MET A 25 0.81 -3.11 7.16
N LEU A 26 1.59 -2.08 6.87
CA LEU A 26 2.94 -1.88 7.41
C LEU A 26 2.90 -1.81 8.93
N ASN A 27 2.00 -1.02 9.50
CA ASN A 27 1.85 -0.90 10.96
C ASN A 27 1.47 -2.24 11.59
N TYR A 28 0.61 -3.03 10.96
CA TYR A 28 0.28 -4.36 11.46
C TYR A 28 1.52 -5.26 11.50
N VAL A 29 2.31 -5.30 10.42
CA VAL A 29 3.54 -6.10 10.35
C VAL A 29 4.56 -5.66 11.40
N LEU A 30 4.74 -4.35 11.58
CA LEU A 30 5.66 -3.80 12.57
C LEU A 30 5.23 -4.08 14.02
N ASN A 31 3.96 -3.85 14.34
CA ASN A 31 3.44 -3.99 15.70
C ASN A 31 3.37 -5.46 16.18
N ASN A 32 3.39 -6.41 15.25
CA ASN A 32 3.43 -7.84 15.55
C ASN A 32 4.83 -8.44 15.36
N GLU A 33 5.86 -7.61 15.16
CA GLU A 33 7.26 -8.02 14.98
C GLU A 33 7.42 -9.10 13.88
N LEU A 34 6.57 -9.05 12.86
CA LEU A 34 6.61 -10.02 11.76
C LEU A 34 7.84 -9.74 10.88
N ASP A 35 8.54 -10.81 10.50
CA ASP A 35 9.67 -10.70 9.58
C ASP A 35 9.18 -10.27 8.19
N LYS A 36 9.51 -9.03 7.80
CA LYS A 36 9.16 -8.46 6.49
C LYS A 36 9.68 -9.29 5.31
N SER A 37 10.77 -10.05 5.51
CA SER A 37 11.39 -10.89 4.50
C SER A 37 10.75 -12.28 4.39
N ASP A 38 9.95 -12.68 5.38
CA ASP A 38 9.24 -13.95 5.35
C ASP A 38 8.04 -13.88 4.38
N SER A 39 8.21 -14.42 3.18
CA SER A 39 7.14 -14.48 2.17
C SER A 39 6.10 -15.58 2.43
N THR A 40 6.31 -16.44 3.43
CA THR A 40 5.37 -17.51 3.80
C THR A 40 4.26 -17.01 4.71
N ASN A 41 4.54 -15.99 5.52
CA ASN A 41 3.53 -15.31 6.31
C ASN A 41 2.59 -14.49 5.39
N LEU A 42 1.28 -14.65 5.60
CA LEU A 42 0.27 -14.04 4.74
C LEU A 42 0.33 -12.51 4.77
N GLN A 43 0.57 -11.94 5.95
CA GLN A 43 0.51 -10.50 6.16
C GLN A 43 1.71 -9.78 5.54
N THR A 44 2.91 -10.35 5.66
CA THR A 44 4.13 -9.85 5.03
C THR A 44 4.08 -10.07 3.52
N ASN A 45 3.53 -11.20 3.05
CA ASN A 45 3.31 -11.44 1.62
C ASN A 45 2.37 -10.38 1.00
N LEU A 46 1.24 -10.10 1.66
CA LEU A 46 0.30 -9.07 1.23
C LEU A 46 0.95 -7.68 1.24
N LEU A 47 1.72 -7.34 2.28
CA LEU A 47 2.45 -6.07 2.33
C LEU A 47 3.43 -5.91 1.15
N ASN A 48 4.11 -7.00 0.77
CA ASN A 48 5.02 -7.01 -0.37
C ASN A 48 4.27 -6.80 -1.70
N GLN A 49 3.09 -7.40 -1.86
CA GLN A 49 2.24 -7.17 -3.04
C GLN A 49 1.75 -5.72 -3.15
N LEU A 50 1.43 -5.09 -2.01
CA LEU A 50 0.99 -3.68 -1.96
C LEU A 50 2.13 -2.68 -2.13
N SER A 51 3.38 -3.14 -2.04
CA SER A 51 4.59 -2.31 -2.19
C SER A 51 5.19 -2.37 -3.60
N ASN A 52 4.72 -3.32 -4.43
CA ASN A 52 5.09 -3.49 -5.83
C ASN A 52 4.16 -2.70 -6.75
#